data_AF-A0A5B6U7F8-F1
#
_entry.id   AF-A0A5B6U7F8-F1
#
_cell.length_a   1.000
_cell.length_b   1.000
_cell.length_c   1.000
_cell.angle_alpha   90.00
_cell.angle_beta   90.00
_cell.angle_gamma   90.00
#
_symmetry.space_group_name_H-M   'P 1'
#
loop_
_entity.id
_entity.type
_entity.pdbx_description
1 polymer ?
#
loop_
_entity_poly.entity_id
_entity_poly.type
_entity_poly.pdbx_seq_one_letter_code
_entity_poly.pdbx_strand_id
1 'polypeptide(L)'
;MDKMVDEIDNEAVIKVDGHMLMQKKRHLYWSACSTHCLDLILEEIGNRKSVKKVLDEAKKITSFIYNHTWSIDYMKKYTKGVDFLRPGITRFATNFIALESIVRSKQALKEMVTSSTWKRYTYARKPTGLEMTEVINLSELWKKVVDVLKIQEPLLWIEKSWQFKEIVAIT
;
A
#
# COMPACT_ATOMS: atom_id res chain seq x y z
N MET A 1 -13.60 26.35 -11.50
CA MET A 1 -12.68 25.44 -10.78
C MET A 1 -13.10 23.99 -10.96
N ASP A 2 -14.40 23.66 -10.93
CA ASP A 2 -14.94 22.31 -11.22
C ASP A 2 -15.02 21.90 -12.71
N LYS A 3 -14.19 22.48 -13.59
CA LYS A 3 -14.06 22.05 -15.00
C LYS A 3 -12.62 21.87 -15.47
N MET A 4 -11.65 22.18 -14.61
CA MET A 4 -10.22 22.19 -14.95
C MET A 4 -9.47 21.01 -14.34
N VAL A 5 -10.12 20.27 -13.43
CA VAL A 5 -9.57 19.07 -12.79
C VAL A 5 -9.89 17.81 -13.61
N ASP A 6 -11.02 17.79 -14.32
CA ASP A 6 -11.42 16.64 -15.16
C ASP A 6 -10.62 16.51 -16.46
N GLU A 7 -9.92 17.56 -16.90
CA GLU A 7 -9.14 17.57 -18.14
C GLU A 7 -7.71 17.04 -17.97
N ILE A 8 -7.24 16.92 -16.72
CA ILE A 8 -5.87 16.48 -16.36
C ILE A 8 -5.74 14.95 -16.29
N ASP A 9 -6.86 14.23 -16.20
CA ASP A 9 -6.86 12.76 -16.10
C ASP A 9 -6.97 12.06 -17.47
N ASN A 10 -7.08 12.80 -18.57
CA ASN A 10 -7.15 12.19 -19.91
C ASN A 10 -5.75 11.97 -20.50
N GLU A 11 -5.16 10.83 -20.14
CA GLU A 11 -3.82 10.40 -20.59
C GLU A 11 -3.63 10.49 -22.12
N ALA A 12 -4.71 10.28 -22.89
CA ALA A 12 -4.69 10.36 -24.35
C ALA A 12 -4.47 11.79 -24.87
N VAL A 13 -5.09 12.80 -24.24
CA VAL A 13 -4.96 14.21 -24.63
C VAL A 13 -3.56 14.74 -24.29
N ILE A 14 -3.06 14.39 -23.10
CA ILE A 14 -1.71 14.78 -22.65
C ILE A 14 -0.62 14.18 -23.55
N LYS A 15 -0.79 12.92 -24.00
CA LYS A 15 0.13 12.30 -24.97
C LYS A 15 0.14 13.01 -26.31
N VAL A 16 -1.03 13.39 -26.83
CA VAL A 16 -1.16 14.10 -28.11
C VAL A 16 -0.51 15.49 -28.03
N ASP A 17 -0.77 16.24 -26.97
CA ASP A 17 -0.19 17.57 -26.75
C ASP A 17 1.33 17.50 -26.54
N GLY A 18 1.81 16.51 -25.79
CA GLY A 18 3.23 16.23 -25.64
C GLY A 18 3.92 15.95 -26.97
N HIS A 19 3.29 15.14 -27.83
CA HIS A 19 3.79 14.87 -29.19
C HIS A 19 3.85 16.13 -30.06
N MET A 20 2.82 16.98 -30.02
CA MET A 20 2.81 18.25 -30.75
C MET A 20 3.91 19.20 -30.26
N LEU A 21 4.20 19.21 -28.96
CA LEU A 21 5.27 19.99 -28.37
C LEU A 21 6.66 19.52 -28.85
N MET A 22 6.88 18.21 -28.88
CA MET A 22 8.13 17.59 -29.39
C MET A 22 8.36 17.89 -30.87
N GLN A 23 7.31 17.91 -31.69
CA GLN A 23 7.42 18.28 -33.11
C GLN A 23 7.87 19.74 -33.30
N LYS A 24 7.40 20.65 -32.44
CA LYS A 24 7.80 22.08 -32.45
C LYS A 24 9.18 22.33 -31.83
N LYS A 25 9.63 21.48 -30.91
CA LYS A 25 10.89 21.62 -30.18
C LYS A 25 11.68 20.31 -30.26
N ARG A 26 12.50 20.17 -31.30
CA ARG A 26 13.26 18.93 -31.61
C ARG A 26 14.27 18.48 -30.54
N HIS A 27 14.55 19.31 -29.53
CA HIS A 27 15.42 18.98 -28.39
C HIS A 27 14.64 18.55 -27.14
N LEU A 28 13.30 18.64 -27.15
CA LEU A 28 12.46 18.13 -26.07
C LEU A 28 12.07 16.68 -26.36
N TYR A 29 12.21 15.84 -25.34
CA TYR A 29 11.78 14.45 -25.36
C TYR A 29 10.77 14.23 -24.24
N TRP A 30 9.70 13.49 -24.54
CA TRP A 30 8.71 13.05 -23.56
C TRP A 30 8.93 11.56 -23.29
N SER A 31 9.05 11.20 -22.02
CA SER A 31 9.09 9.82 -21.55
C SER A 31 7.87 9.54 -20.68
N ALA A 32 7.39 8.30 -20.70
CA ALA A 32 6.38 7.86 -19.75
C ALA A 32 6.86 8.08 -18.31
N CYS A 33 5.94 8.48 -17.42
CA CYS A 33 6.24 8.70 -16.02
C CYS A 33 6.71 7.38 -15.37
N SER A 34 7.94 7.37 -14.85
CA SER A 34 8.51 6.17 -14.21
C SER A 34 7.68 5.70 -13.03
N THR A 35 7.10 6.63 -12.26
CA THR A 35 6.16 6.34 -11.18
C THR A 35 4.89 5.64 -11.69
N HIS A 36 4.35 6.08 -12.82
CA HIS A 36 3.18 5.45 -13.44
C HIS A 36 3.52 4.04 -13.96
N CYS A 37 4.69 3.86 -14.59
CA CYS A 37 5.15 2.54 -15.02
C CYS A 37 5.33 1.58 -13.83
N LEU A 38 5.86 2.06 -12.71
CA LEU A 38 6.00 1.26 -11.49
C LEU A 38 4.63 0.87 -10.91
N ASP A 39 3.66 1.78 -10.91
CA ASP A 39 2.31 1.50 -10.43
C ASP A 39 1.63 0.39 -11.25
N LEU A 40 1.76 0.42 -12.59
CA LEU A 40 1.24 -0.63 -13.48
C LEU A 40 1.92 -1.98 -13.25
N ILE A 41 3.24 -2.00 -12.99
CA ILE A 41 3.96 -3.23 -12.65
C ILE A 41 3.46 -3.79 -11.31
N LEU A 42 3.27 -2.93 -10.31
CA LEU A 42 2.74 -3.33 -9.00
C LEU A 42 1.29 -3.82 -9.11
N GLU A 43 0.46 -3.22 -9.95
CA GLU A 43 -0.89 -3.68 -10.25
C GLU A 43 -0.88 -5.10 -10.84
N GLU A 44 -0.05 -5.34 -11.86
CA GLU A 44 0.06 -6.65 -12.50
C GLU A 44 0.57 -7.73 -11.53
N ILE A 45 1.53 -7.40 -10.67
CA ILE A 45 1.99 -8.28 -9.59
C ILE A 45 0.86 -8.55 -8.60
N GLY A 46 0.16 -7.49 -8.16
CA GLY A 46 -0.97 -7.57 -7.23
C GLY A 46 -2.12 -8.44 -7.74
N ASN A 47 -2.34 -8.45 -9.06
CA ASN A 47 -3.38 -9.23 -9.72
C ASN A 47 -3.08 -10.74 -9.82
N ARG A 48 -1.83 -11.16 -9.60
CA ARG A 48 -1.48 -12.59 -9.57
C ARG A 48 -2.26 -13.30 -8.47
N LYS A 49 -2.89 -14.44 -8.77
CA LYS A 49 -3.80 -15.17 -7.85
C LYS A 49 -3.20 -15.42 -6.47
N SER A 50 -1.90 -15.72 -6.38
CA SER A 50 -1.21 -15.95 -5.09
C SER A 50 -1.03 -14.66 -4.29
N VAL A 51 -0.65 -13.57 -4.96
CA VAL A 51 -0.43 -12.24 -4.34
C VAL A 51 -1.77 -11.64 -3.92
N LYS A 52 -2.77 -11.67 -4.80
CA LYS A 52 -4.11 -11.15 -4.52
C LYS A 52 -4.71 -11.75 -3.25
N LYS A 53 -4.58 -13.07 -3.06
CA LYS A 53 -5.03 -13.73 -1.81
C LYS A 53 -4.35 -13.15 -0.58
N VAL A 54 -3.04 -12.91 -0.63
CA VAL A 54 -2.29 -12.31 0.49
C VAL A 54 -2.76 -10.89 0.76
N LEU A 55 -2.96 -10.09 -0.29
CA LEU A 55 -3.47 -8.72 -0.19
C LEU A 55 -4.89 -8.69 0.40
N ASP A 56 -5.76 -9.61 -0.01
CA ASP A 56 -7.12 -9.72 0.51
C ASP A 56 -7.12 -10.07 2.02
N GLU A 57 -6.26 -10.99 2.47
CA GLU A 57 -6.10 -11.28 3.91
C GLU A 57 -5.58 -10.08 4.71
N ALA A 58 -4.57 -9.36 4.17
CA ALA A 58 -4.09 -8.12 4.79
C ALA A 58 -5.16 -7.01 4.80
N LYS A 59 -6.03 -6.98 3.78
CA LYS A 59 -7.15 -6.05 3.70
C LYS A 59 -8.18 -6.31 4.79
N LYS A 60 -8.42 -7.56 5.19
CA LYS A 60 -9.30 -7.87 6.33
C LYS A 60 -8.77 -7.27 7.63
N ILE A 61 -7.45 -7.36 7.85
CA ILE A 61 -6.78 -6.77 9.03
C ILE A 61 -6.97 -5.25 9.05
N THR A 62 -6.60 -4.58 7.96
CA THR A 62 -6.70 -3.12 7.88
C THR A 62 -8.17 -2.67 7.96
N SER A 63 -9.07 -3.29 7.20
CA SER A 63 -10.50 -2.92 7.22
C SER A 63 -11.09 -3.03 8.62
N PHE A 64 -10.78 -4.08 9.38
CA PHE A 64 -11.27 -4.19 10.76
C PHE A 64 -10.69 -3.11 11.69
N ILE A 65 -9.38 -2.88 11.62
CA ILE A 65 -8.69 -1.92 12.49
C ILE A 65 -9.21 -0.50 12.23
N TYR A 66 -9.29 -0.08 10.98
CA TYR A 66 -9.69 1.28 10.64
C TYR A 66 -11.20 1.53 10.68
N ASN A 67 -12.02 0.49 10.88
CA ASN A 67 -13.47 0.66 11.05
C ASN A 67 -13.86 1.24 12.40
N HIS A 68 -12.98 1.19 13.40
CA HIS A 68 -13.26 1.66 14.76
C HIS A 68 -12.07 2.40 15.36
N THR A 69 -12.29 3.64 15.83
CA THR A 69 -11.25 4.47 16.47
C THR A 69 -10.55 3.74 17.62
N TRP A 70 -11.31 3.02 18.44
CA TRP A 70 -10.75 2.22 19.53
C TRP A 70 -9.76 1.15 19.04
N SER A 71 -10.05 0.47 17.93
CA SER A 71 -9.16 -0.54 17.35
C SER A 71 -7.88 0.08 16.82
N ILE A 72 -7.95 1.28 16.23
CA ILE A 72 -6.78 2.04 15.76
C ILE A 72 -5.89 2.38 16.94
N ASP A 73 -6.45 3.02 17.98
CA ASP A 73 -5.70 3.45 19.16
C ASP A 73 -5.10 2.27 19.91
N TYR A 74 -5.87 1.18 20.03
CA TYR A 74 -5.42 -0.04 20.68
C TYR A 74 -4.29 -0.71 19.89
N MET A 75 -4.38 -0.76 18.56
CA MET A 75 -3.28 -1.24 17.71
C MET A 75 -2.04 -0.37 17.87
N LYS A 76 -2.17 0.95 17.81
CA LYS A 76 -1.06 1.90 17.96
C LYS A 76 -0.33 1.75 19.30
N LYS A 77 -1.04 1.36 20.37
CA LYS A 77 -0.41 1.04 21.66
C LYS A 77 0.58 -0.13 21.58
N TYR A 78 0.26 -1.19 20.83
CA TYR A 78 1.15 -2.36 20.66
C TYR A 78 2.22 -2.12 19.62
N THR A 79 1.90 -1.39 18.56
CA THR A 79 2.84 -1.12 17.45
C THR A 79 3.73 0.10 17.68
N LYS A 80 3.69 0.72 18.87
CA LYS A 80 4.45 1.94 19.22
C LYS A 80 4.16 3.12 18.27
N GLY A 81 2.89 3.28 17.90
CA GLY A 81 2.40 4.38 17.07
C GLY A 81 2.55 4.16 15.56
N VAL A 82 2.95 2.96 15.12
CA VAL A 82 3.02 2.64 13.68
C VAL A 82 1.62 2.64 13.08
N ASP A 83 1.47 3.38 11.98
CA ASP A 83 0.28 3.38 11.14
C ASP A 83 0.50 2.41 9.97
N PHE A 84 -0.47 1.56 9.64
CA PHE A 84 -0.35 0.62 8.52
C PHE A 84 -0.64 1.30 7.19
N LEU A 85 -1.62 2.20 7.18
CA LEU A 85 -1.93 3.00 6.01
C LEU A 85 -1.08 4.25 6.05
N ARG A 86 -0.03 4.27 5.24
CA ARG A 86 0.72 5.49 4.97
C ARG A 86 0.15 6.10 3.68
N PRO A 87 -0.24 7.39 3.67
CA PRO A 87 -0.51 8.09 2.42
C PRO A 87 0.69 7.93 1.49
N GLY A 88 0.48 7.23 0.37
CA GLY A 88 1.50 6.92 -0.63
C GLY A 88 1.25 7.67 -1.93
N ILE A 89 2.25 7.66 -2.82
CA ILE A 89 2.23 8.38 -4.11
C ILE A 89 1.19 7.76 -5.07
N THR A 90 0.90 6.46 -4.96
CA THR A 90 -0.09 5.76 -5.79
C THR A 90 -0.95 4.77 -4.98
N ARG A 91 -2.12 4.42 -5.54
CA ARG A 91 -3.09 3.52 -4.91
C ARG A 91 -2.56 2.08 -4.74
N PHE A 92 -1.70 1.59 -5.65
CA PHE A 92 -1.17 0.23 -5.54
C PHE A 92 0.04 0.13 -4.61
N ALA A 93 0.95 1.10 -4.66
CA ALA A 93 2.05 1.17 -3.69
C ALA A 93 1.53 1.18 -2.25
N THR A 94 0.39 1.83 -2.01
CA THR A 94 -0.26 1.87 -0.68
C THR A 94 -0.57 0.47 -0.13
N ASN A 95 -1.08 -0.46 -0.95
CA ASN A 95 -1.42 -1.81 -0.51
C ASN A 95 -0.18 -2.59 -0.04
N PHE A 96 0.92 -2.45 -0.79
CA PHE A 96 2.15 -3.13 -0.47
C PHE A 96 2.90 -2.49 0.71
N ILE A 97 2.87 -1.17 0.83
CA ILE A 97 3.41 -0.45 2.01
C ILE A 97 2.64 -0.85 3.28
N ALA A 98 1.31 -1.00 3.18
CA ALA A 98 0.49 -1.51 4.27
C ALA A 98 0.87 -2.95 4.62
N LEU A 99 1.06 -3.80 3.61
CA LEU A 99 1.51 -5.18 3.80
C LEU A 99 2.86 -5.26 4.53
N GLU A 100 3.84 -4.44 4.13
CA GLU A 100 5.15 -4.33 4.79
C GLU A 100 5.00 -3.94 6.27
N SER A 101 4.15 -2.93 6.54
CA SER A 101 3.92 -2.42 7.90
C SER A 101 3.24 -3.46 8.81
N ILE A 102 2.30 -4.24 8.26
CA ILE A 102 1.63 -5.35 8.97
C ILE A 102 2.64 -6.44 9.34
N VAL A 103 3.54 -6.83 8.42
CA VAL A 103 4.56 -7.85 8.70
C VAL A 103 5.54 -7.40 9.76
N ARG A 104 6.03 -6.16 9.67
CA ARG A 104 6.89 -5.56 10.70
C ARG A 104 6.22 -5.55 12.07
N SER A 105 4.90 -5.41 12.10
CA SER A 105 4.08 -5.37 13.31
C SER A 105 3.51 -6.74 13.72
N LYS A 106 3.92 -7.85 13.08
CA LYS A 106 3.37 -9.20 13.32
C LYS A 106 3.31 -9.58 14.79
N GLN A 107 4.41 -9.41 15.51
CA GLN A 107 4.51 -9.82 16.92
C GLN A 107 3.58 -8.96 17.81
N ALA A 108 3.60 -7.65 17.60
CA ALA A 108 2.70 -6.71 18.27
C ALA A 108 1.22 -7.03 18.02
N LEU A 109 0.85 -7.37 16.78
CA LEU A 109 -0.51 -7.79 16.43
C LEU A 109 -0.93 -9.09 17.12
N LYS A 110 -0.02 -10.07 17.22
CA LYS A 110 -0.27 -11.31 17.96
C LYS A 110 -0.50 -11.07 19.44
N GLU A 111 0.31 -10.22 20.06
CA GLU A 111 0.15 -9.82 21.46
C GLU A 111 -1.16 -9.05 21.68
N MET A 112 -1.50 -8.15 20.76
CA MET A 112 -2.76 -7.40 20.79
C MET A 112 -3.97 -8.33 20.81
N VAL A 113 -4.07 -9.27 19.86
CA VAL A 113 -5.26 -10.15 19.74
C VAL A 113 -5.36 -11.21 20.84
N THR A 114 -4.24 -11.54 21.49
CA THR A 114 -4.23 -12.50 22.62
C THR A 114 -4.56 -11.85 23.96
N SER A 115 -4.46 -10.52 24.06
CA SER A 115 -4.76 -9.76 25.28
C SER A 115 -6.19 -9.94 25.78
N SER A 116 -6.37 -9.93 27.11
CA SER A 116 -7.68 -10.06 27.74
C SER A 116 -8.61 -8.90 27.37
N THR A 117 -8.08 -7.68 27.28
CA THR A 117 -8.83 -6.50 26.86
C THR A 117 -9.36 -6.64 25.43
N TRP A 118 -8.57 -7.18 24.49
CA TRP A 118 -9.04 -7.45 23.13
C TRP A 118 -10.18 -8.48 23.13
N LYS A 119 -10.02 -9.59 23.86
CA LYS A 119 -11.05 -10.64 23.94
C LYS A 119 -12.37 -10.16 24.53
N ARG A 120 -12.34 -9.12 25.36
CA ARG A 120 -13.54 -8.48 25.94
C ARG A 120 -14.15 -7.41 25.05
N TYR A 121 -13.44 -6.96 24.00
CA TYR A 121 -13.92 -5.92 23.10
C TYR A 121 -15.11 -6.41 22.26
N THR A 122 -16.18 -5.61 22.24
CA THR A 122 -17.46 -5.98 21.61
C THR A 122 -17.33 -6.34 20.14
N TYR A 123 -16.53 -5.60 19.37
CA TYR A 123 -16.36 -5.85 17.93
C TYR A 123 -15.36 -6.97 17.64
N ALA A 124 -14.38 -7.22 18.53
CA ALA A 124 -13.48 -8.37 18.39
C ALA A 124 -14.22 -9.72 18.47
N ARG A 125 -15.36 -9.76 19.18
CA ARG A 125 -16.20 -10.95 19.32
C ARG A 125 -17.16 -11.17 18.16
N LYS A 126 -17.29 -10.21 17.24
CA LYS A 126 -18.11 -10.35 16.03
C LYS A 126 -17.39 -11.19 14.99
N PRO A 127 -18.09 -11.76 13.99
CA PRO A 127 -17.47 -12.58 12.94
C PRO A 127 -16.27 -11.92 12.27
N THR A 128 -16.34 -10.62 11.99
CA THR A 128 -15.23 -9.85 11.37
C THR A 128 -13.99 -9.75 12.27
N GLY A 129 -14.17 -9.61 13.59
CA GLY A 129 -13.06 -9.57 14.54
C GLY A 129 -12.43 -10.93 14.81
N LEU A 130 -13.25 -12.00 14.78
CA LEU A 130 -12.79 -13.38 14.85
C LEU A 130 -12.00 -13.76 13.61
N GLU A 131 -12.50 -13.43 12.42
CA GLU A 131 -11.79 -13.64 11.16
C GLU A 131 -10.43 -12.94 11.16
N MET A 132 -10.37 -11.67 11.54
CA MET A 132 -9.08 -10.96 11.65
C MET A 132 -8.12 -11.67 12.62
N THR A 133 -8.63 -12.13 13.76
CA THR A 133 -7.83 -12.83 14.77
C THR A 133 -7.29 -14.16 14.23
N GLU A 134 -8.08 -14.89 13.45
CA GLU A 134 -7.66 -16.12 12.77
C GLU A 134 -6.57 -15.84 11.73
N VAL A 135 -6.78 -14.82 10.89
CA VAL A 135 -5.82 -14.38 9.87
C VAL A 135 -4.45 -14.03 10.49
N ILE A 136 -4.44 -13.28 11.60
CA ILE A 136 -3.20 -12.92 12.31
C ILE A 136 -2.48 -14.16 12.88
N ASN A 137 -3.24 -15.18 13.30
CA ASN A 137 -2.68 -16.41 13.87
C ASN A 137 -2.26 -17.44 12.81
N LEU A 138 -2.70 -17.29 11.55
CA LEU A 138 -2.38 -18.21 10.47
C LEU A 138 -0.90 -18.15 10.10
N SER A 139 -0.13 -19.18 10.47
CA SER A 139 1.32 -19.25 10.19
C SER A 139 1.64 -19.21 8.69
N GLU A 140 0.79 -19.81 7.87
CA GLU A 140 0.96 -19.87 6.40
C GLU A 140 0.79 -18.51 5.72
N LEU A 141 -0.01 -17.60 6.30
CA LEU A 141 -0.12 -16.23 5.78
C LEU A 141 1.24 -15.55 5.82
N TRP A 142 1.90 -15.58 6.98
CA TRP A 142 3.16 -14.86 7.19
C TRP A 142 4.28 -15.34 6.28
N LYS A 143 4.34 -16.64 5.98
CA LYS A 143 5.30 -17.20 4.99
C LYS A 143 5.05 -16.60 3.61
N LYS A 144 3.79 -16.65 3.16
CA LYS A 144 3.39 -16.09 1.87
C LYS A 144 3.63 -14.59 1.78
N VAL A 145 3.42 -13.84 2.86
CA VAL A 145 3.67 -12.40 2.86
C VAL A 145 5.16 -12.10 2.66
N VAL A 146 6.04 -12.83 3.34
CA VAL A 146 7.49 -12.69 3.15
C VAL A 146 7.87 -12.98 1.70
N ASP A 147 7.29 -14.01 1.09
CA ASP A 147 7.57 -14.33 -0.32
C ASP A 147 7.07 -13.24 -1.28
N VAL A 148 5.90 -12.65 -1.01
CA VAL A 148 5.39 -11.50 -1.79
C VAL A 148 6.29 -10.28 -1.63
N LEU A 149 6.74 -9.96 -0.42
CA LEU A 149 7.60 -8.80 -0.17
C LEU A 149 8.97 -8.95 -0.83
N LYS A 150 9.54 -10.16 -0.94
CA LYS A 150 10.78 -10.40 -1.69
C LYS A 150 10.66 -10.06 -3.18
N ILE A 151 9.49 -10.28 -3.78
CA ILE A 151 9.24 -9.92 -5.19
C ILE A 151 9.24 -8.39 -5.36
N GLN A 152 8.78 -7.67 -4.33
CA GLN A 152 8.60 -6.22 -4.36
C GLN A 152 9.85 -5.45 -3.89
N GLU A 153 10.74 -6.08 -3.14
CA GLU A 153 11.94 -5.45 -2.57
C GLU A 153 12.78 -4.67 -3.60
N PRO A 154 13.04 -5.18 -4.82
CA PRO A 154 13.75 -4.41 -5.85
C PRO A 154 12.96 -3.17 -6.32
N LEU A 155 11.64 -3.25 -6.36
CA LEU A 155 10.76 -2.17 -6.83
C LEU A 155 10.64 -1.04 -5.80
N LEU A 156 10.55 -1.38 -4.51
CA LEU A 156 10.58 -0.38 -3.44
C LEU A 156 11.95 0.27 -3.28
N TRP A 157 13.03 -0.49 -3.52
CA TRP A 157 14.37 0.08 -3.52
C TRP A 157 14.53 1.12 -4.64
N ILE A 158 14.00 0.81 -5.82
CA ILE A 158 13.90 1.73 -6.95
C ILE A 158 13.12 2.98 -6.50
N GLU A 159 11.87 2.89 -6.05
CA GLU A 159 11.07 4.05 -5.61
C GLU A 159 11.78 4.93 -4.56
N LYS A 160 12.35 4.32 -3.51
CA LYS A 160 13.07 5.05 -2.45
C LYS A 160 14.34 5.72 -2.98
N SER A 161 15.01 5.12 -3.94
CA SER A 161 16.22 5.67 -4.57
C SER A 161 15.88 6.84 -5.51
N TRP A 162 14.74 6.82 -6.20
CA TRP A 162 14.29 7.94 -7.05
C TRP A 162 13.87 9.16 -6.22
N GLN A 163 13.17 8.96 -5.10
CA GLN A 163 12.84 10.06 -4.17
C GLN A 163 14.08 10.81 -3.67
N PHE A 164 15.20 10.10 -3.44
CA PHE A 164 16.47 10.72 -3.04
C PHE A 164 17.13 11.53 -4.16
N LYS A 165 16.97 11.13 -5.42
CA LYS A 165 17.58 11.82 -6.57
C LYS A 165 16.82 13.08 -6.98
N GLU A 166 15.50 13.11 -6.83
CA GLU A 166 14.71 14.32 -7.10
C GLU A 166 15.01 15.44 -6.08
N ILE A 167 15.30 15.10 -4.82
CA ILE A 167 15.69 16.10 -3.80
C ILE A 167 17.07 16.70 -4.10
N VAL A 168 18.03 15.89 -4.57
CA VAL A 168 19.38 16.36 -4.91
C VAL A 168 19.43 17.12 -6.25
N ALA A 169 18.45 16.95 -7.13
CA ALA A 169 18.35 17.71 -8.38
C ALA A 169 17.73 19.12 -8.21
N ILE A 170 17.20 19.44 -7.02
CA ILE A 170 16.56 20.72 -6.69
C ILE A 170 17.40 21.53 -5.66
N THR A 171 18.59 21.05 -5.29
CA THR A 171 19.58 21.79 -4.47
C THR A 171 20.85 22.04 -5.26
#